data_AF-A0A7C1NWE6-F1
#
_entry.id   AF-A0A7C1NWE6-F1
#
_cell.length_a   1.000
_cell.length_b   1.000
_cell.length_c   1.000
_cell.angle_alpha   90.00
_cell.angle_beta   90.00
_cell.angle_gamma   90.00
#
_symmetry.space_group_name_H-M   'P 1'
#
loop_
_entity.id
_entity.type
_entity.pdbx_description
1 polymer ?
#
loop_
_entity_poly.entity_id
_entity_poly.type
_entity_poly.pdbx_seq_one_letter_code
_entity_poly.pdbx_strand_id
1 'polypeptide(L)'
;MRGDGKGLQAEDERAPLISTRFLIIATSTILILAAASIAISWFGRAYGARLSLAGHSESTEIVDITIGRDRLAFPANTIRFEHQRRSGVAERVDLYLLWPEMTGYSSGERRRFDDLALSQSLVFLQISQSTMSKDMSGRVEPIYRGLLEPEI
;
A
#
# COMPACT_ATOMS: atom_id res chain seq x y z
N MET A 1 -45.12 -74.96 -29.17
CA MET A 1 -45.39 -73.59 -29.64
C MET A 1 -44.61 -72.66 -28.73
N ARG A 2 -43.56 -71.94 -29.16
CA ARG A 2 -43.53 -70.82 -30.13
C ARG A 2 -44.44 -69.68 -29.64
N GLY A 3 -44.01 -68.44 -29.45
CA GLY A 3 -42.73 -67.74 -29.63
C GLY A 3 -42.55 -66.73 -28.48
N ASP A 4 -41.35 -66.27 -28.17
CA ASP A 4 -40.46 -65.43 -28.96
C ASP A 4 -40.97 -63.98 -29.05
N GLY A 5 -40.14 -63.04 -28.57
CA GLY A 5 -40.51 -61.64 -28.41
C GLY A 5 -39.45 -60.82 -27.70
N LYS A 6 -38.23 -60.80 -28.27
CA LYS A 6 -37.20 -59.79 -28.00
C LYS A 6 -37.79 -58.38 -28.01
N GLY A 7 -37.49 -57.61 -26.97
CA GLY A 7 -37.59 -56.16 -26.95
C GLY A 7 -36.45 -55.60 -26.12
N LEU A 8 -35.28 -55.40 -26.75
CA LEU A 8 -34.27 -54.48 -26.28
C LEU A 8 -34.91 -53.10 -26.12
N GLN A 9 -34.95 -52.56 -24.90
CA GLN A 9 -34.73 -51.14 -24.61
C GLN A 9 -34.05 -51.13 -23.23
N ALA A 10 -32.73 -51.18 -23.15
CA ALA A 10 -31.91 -49.96 -23.13
C ALA A 10 -32.50 -48.91 -22.17
N GLU A 11 -32.83 -49.30 -20.94
CA GLU A 11 -32.68 -48.35 -19.84
C GLU A 11 -31.17 -48.14 -19.67
N ASP A 12 -30.64 -47.24 -20.49
CA ASP A 12 -29.38 -46.54 -20.26
C ASP A 12 -29.47 -45.95 -18.85
N GLU A 13 -29.09 -46.75 -17.86
CA GLU A 13 -27.95 -46.58 -16.96
C GLU A 13 -27.34 -45.17 -16.95
N ARG A 14 -28.17 -44.13 -16.81
CA ARG A 14 -27.72 -42.82 -16.36
C ARG A 14 -27.57 -42.87 -14.85
N ALA A 15 -26.70 -43.77 -14.38
CA ALA A 15 -26.12 -43.65 -13.06
C ALA A 15 -25.47 -42.26 -13.01
N PRO A 16 -25.85 -41.39 -12.07
CA PRO A 16 -25.27 -40.06 -12.01
C PRO A 16 -23.76 -40.22 -11.80
N LEU A 17 -22.98 -39.86 -12.84
CA LEU A 17 -21.51 -39.94 -12.85
C LEU A 17 -20.87 -39.18 -11.68
N ILE A 18 -21.64 -38.27 -11.07
CA ILE A 18 -21.25 -37.49 -9.91
C ILE A 18 -22.21 -37.82 -8.77
N SER A 19 -21.69 -38.39 -7.69
CA SER A 19 -22.47 -38.66 -6.49
C SER A 19 -23.02 -37.35 -5.90
N THR A 20 -24.28 -37.37 -5.44
CA THR A 20 -24.92 -36.22 -4.78
C THR A 20 -24.09 -35.71 -3.59
N ARG A 21 -23.41 -36.64 -2.89
CA ARG A 21 -22.50 -36.32 -1.79
C ARG A 21 -21.27 -35.52 -2.27
N PHE A 22 -20.69 -35.87 -3.41
CA PHE A 22 -19.58 -35.11 -4.00
C PHE A 22 -20.03 -33.70 -4.40
N LEU A 23 -21.20 -33.56 -5.02
CA LEU A 23 -21.78 -32.26 -5.34
C LEU A 23 -21.98 -31.39 -4.09
N ILE A 24 -22.56 -31.95 -3.03
CA ILE A 24 -22.78 -31.22 -1.77
C ILE A 24 -21.45 -30.75 -1.15
N ILE A 25 -20.43 -31.62 -1.11
CA ILE A 25 -19.12 -31.29 -0.55
C ILE A 25 -18.41 -30.22 -1.40
N ALA A 26 -18.43 -30.37 -2.73
CA ALA A 26 -17.81 -29.41 -3.64
C ALA A 26 -18.48 -28.04 -3.55
N THR A 27 -19.83 -27.99 -3.58
CA THR A 27 -20.59 -26.75 -3.42
C THR A 27 -20.36 -26.11 -2.05
N SER A 28 -20.30 -26.92 -0.98
CA SER A 28 -20.01 -26.41 0.38
C SER A 28 -18.60 -25.83 0.46
N THR A 29 -17.60 -26.49 -0.13
CA THR A 29 -16.23 -26.00 -0.19
C THR A 29 -16.15 -24.66 -0.93
N ILE A 30 -16.81 -24.54 -2.09
CA ILE A 30 -16.87 -23.30 -2.86
C ILE A 30 -17.56 -22.20 -2.06
N LEU A 31 -18.67 -22.50 -1.38
CA LEU A 31 -19.37 -21.55 -0.52
C LEU A 31 -18.49 -21.05 0.63
N ILE A 32 -17.74 -21.95 1.27
CA ILE A 32 -16.81 -21.58 2.35
C ILE A 32 -15.70 -20.67 1.80
N LEU A 33 -15.11 -21.01 0.66
CA LEU A 33 -14.07 -20.19 0.04
C LEU A 33 -14.60 -18.83 -0.41
N ALA A 34 -15.82 -18.78 -0.96
CA ALA A 34 -16.48 -17.53 -1.33
C ALA A 34 -16.76 -16.67 -0.09
N ALA A 35 -17.29 -17.26 0.97
CA ALA A 35 -17.53 -16.57 2.25
C ALA A 35 -16.22 -16.06 2.87
N ALA A 36 -15.16 -16.87 2.87
CA ALA A 36 -13.84 -16.47 3.33
C ALA A 36 -13.27 -15.31 2.48
N SER A 37 -13.42 -15.35 1.16
CA SER A 37 -12.99 -14.28 0.26
C SER A 37 -13.75 -12.97 0.52
N ILE A 38 -15.07 -13.04 0.72
CA ILE A 38 -15.90 -11.89 1.09
C ILE A 38 -15.48 -11.34 2.46
N ALA A 39 -15.28 -12.22 3.45
CA ALA A 39 -14.81 -11.84 4.77
C ALA A 39 -13.45 -11.13 4.67
N ILE A 40 -12.46 -11.73 4.02
CA ILE A 40 -11.13 -11.13 3.82
C ILE A 40 -11.22 -9.81 3.06
N SER A 41 -12.09 -9.70 2.05
CA SER A 41 -12.27 -8.45 1.31
C SER A 41 -12.89 -7.35 2.17
N TRP A 42 -13.86 -7.69 3.03
CA TRP A 42 -14.54 -6.75 3.90
C TRP A 42 -13.63 -6.29 5.05
N PHE A 43 -12.96 -7.26 5.70
CA PHE A 43 -11.92 -6.99 6.70
C PHE A 43 -10.75 -6.24 6.07
N GLY A 44 -10.29 -6.61 4.89
CA GLY A 44 -9.19 -5.94 4.18
C GLY A 44 -9.50 -4.50 3.79
N ARG A 45 -10.74 -4.18 3.39
CA ARG A 45 -11.15 -2.79 3.12
C ARG A 45 -11.30 -1.98 4.42
N ALA A 46 -11.89 -2.56 5.46
CA ALA A 46 -12.09 -1.89 6.75
C ALA A 46 -10.77 -1.66 7.51
N TYR A 47 -9.85 -2.62 7.44
CA TYR A 47 -8.52 -2.53 8.05
C TYR A 47 -7.50 -1.86 7.14
N GLY A 48 -7.62 -1.92 5.81
CA GLY A 48 -6.72 -1.21 4.90
C GLY A 48 -6.77 0.31 5.09
N ALA A 49 -7.97 0.86 5.30
CA ALA A 49 -8.14 2.26 5.69
C ALA A 49 -7.56 2.54 7.08
N ARG A 50 -7.74 1.65 8.06
CA ARG A 50 -7.20 1.82 9.43
C ARG A 50 -5.69 1.61 9.53
N LEU A 51 -5.10 0.76 8.68
CA LEU A 51 -3.67 0.54 8.58
C LEU A 51 -3.00 1.73 7.86
N SER A 52 -3.72 2.39 6.95
CA SER A 52 -3.36 3.72 6.43
C SER A 52 -3.40 4.80 7.52
N LEU A 53 -4.39 4.74 8.43
CA LEU A 53 -4.64 5.76 9.45
C LEU A 53 -3.82 5.62 10.74
N ALA A 54 -3.34 4.43 11.08
CA ALA A 54 -2.62 4.18 12.33
C ALA A 54 -1.20 4.78 12.36
N GLY A 55 -0.72 5.30 11.22
CA GLY A 55 0.59 5.93 11.15
C GLY A 55 0.60 7.40 11.51
N HIS A 56 -0.53 8.12 11.47
CA HIS A 56 -0.53 9.57 11.66
C HIS A 56 -0.42 9.99 13.13
N SER A 57 0.25 11.09 13.40
CA SER A 57 0.32 11.72 14.72
C SER A 57 -0.06 13.17 14.56
N GLU A 58 -0.83 13.71 15.51
CA GLU A 58 -1.07 15.16 15.63
C GLU A 58 -0.09 15.83 16.59
N SER A 59 0.81 15.07 17.21
CA SER A 59 1.79 15.61 18.15
C SER A 59 2.77 16.54 17.42
N THR A 60 2.87 17.77 17.90
CA THR A 60 3.84 18.76 17.43
C THR A 60 5.10 18.76 18.29
N GLU A 61 5.27 17.76 19.16
CA GLU A 61 6.49 17.58 19.94
C GLU A 61 7.71 17.50 19.01
N ILE A 62 8.76 18.24 19.36
CA ILE A 62 9.98 18.30 18.57
C ILE A 62 10.80 17.03 18.80
N VAL A 63 11.07 16.31 17.71
CA VAL A 63 11.93 15.15 17.66
C VAL A 63 13.29 15.56 17.09
N ASP A 64 14.34 15.35 17.86
CA ASP A 64 15.72 15.65 17.48
C ASP A 64 16.37 14.42 16.83
N ILE A 65 16.59 14.49 15.52
CA ILE A 65 17.19 13.40 14.75
C ILE A 65 18.58 13.81 14.30
N THR A 66 19.57 12.98 14.63
CA THR A 66 20.95 13.15 14.20
C THR A 66 21.24 12.21 13.03
N ILE A 67 21.55 12.78 11.86
CA ILE A 67 21.87 12.06 10.63
C ILE A 67 23.32 12.33 10.26
N GLY A 68 24.18 11.30 10.36
CA GLY A 68 25.61 11.47 10.21
C GLY A 68 26.19 12.42 11.28
N ARG A 69 26.47 13.67 10.88
CA ARG A 69 26.96 14.73 11.79
C ARG A 69 25.95 15.87 11.98
N ASP A 70 24.87 15.86 11.24
CA ASP A 70 23.89 16.94 11.22
C ASP A 70 22.75 16.60 12.19
N ARG A 71 22.35 17.58 13.00
CA ARG A 71 21.18 17.46 13.90
C ARG A 71 20.04 18.28 13.32
N LEU A 72 18.91 17.63 13.13
CA LEU A 72 17.70 18.20 12.58
C LEU A 72 16.56 18.04 13.58
N ALA A 73 15.72 19.06 13.68
CA ALA A 73 14.58 19.09 14.58
C ALA A 73 13.30 19.12 13.75
N PHE A 74 12.44 18.13 13.95
CA PHE A 74 11.16 18.02 13.24
C PHE A 74 10.02 17.81 14.22
N PRO A 75 8.86 18.46 14.02
CA PRO A 75 7.65 18.11 14.76
C PRO A 75 7.22 16.66 14.45
N ALA A 76 6.80 15.89 15.45
CA ALA A 76 6.49 14.46 15.30
C ALA A 76 5.39 14.18 14.24
N ASN A 77 4.43 15.10 14.07
CA ASN A 77 3.36 15.02 13.07
C ASN A 77 3.84 15.19 11.62
N THR A 78 5.08 15.64 11.41
CA THR A 78 5.72 15.71 10.08
C THR A 78 6.46 14.42 9.69
N ILE A 79 6.76 13.56 10.67
CA ILE A 79 7.53 12.31 10.48
C ILE A 79 6.59 11.16 10.11
N ARG A 80 6.81 10.55 8.93
CA ARG A 80 5.89 9.59 8.30
C ARG A 80 5.74 8.31 9.08
N PHE A 81 6.84 7.74 9.52
CA PHE A 81 6.84 6.45 10.17
C PHE A 81 6.95 6.61 11.68
N GLU A 82 6.05 5.95 12.41
CA GLU A 82 6.01 5.99 13.87
C GLU A 82 7.35 5.62 14.51
N HIS A 83 8.04 4.61 13.97
CA HIS A 83 9.34 4.17 14.49
C HIS A 83 10.46 5.22 14.34
N GLN A 84 10.29 6.23 13.48
CA GLN A 84 11.23 7.35 13.31
C GLN A 84 10.91 8.55 14.21
N ARG A 85 9.79 8.54 14.96
CA ARG A 85 9.37 9.63 15.88
C ARG A 85 10.07 9.55 17.23
N ARG A 86 11.38 9.32 17.23
CA ARG A 86 12.18 9.17 18.45
C ARG A 86 13.47 9.92 18.27
N SER A 87 13.82 10.72 19.28
CA SER A 87 15.06 11.47 19.26
C SER A 87 16.25 10.50 19.32
N GLY A 88 17.30 10.77 18.55
CA GLY A 88 18.48 9.93 18.50
C GLY A 88 19.20 9.94 17.16
N VAL A 89 20.08 8.96 16.98
CA VAL A 89 20.84 8.79 15.74
C VAL A 89 20.02 7.95 14.76
N ALA A 90 19.91 8.41 13.52
CA ALA A 90 19.25 7.69 12.44
C ALA A 90 20.03 7.87 11.13
N GLU A 91 20.01 6.87 10.26
CA GLU A 91 20.61 6.98 8.92
C GLU A 91 19.76 7.84 7.97
N ARG A 92 18.45 7.90 8.24
CA ARG A 92 17.47 8.66 7.48
C ARG A 92 16.23 9.00 8.29
N VAL A 93 15.49 10.01 7.83
CA VAL A 93 14.13 10.33 8.26
C VAL A 93 13.24 10.54 7.04
N ASP A 94 12.01 10.04 7.13
CA ASP A 94 10.98 10.22 6.11
C ASP A 94 9.92 11.20 6.63
N LEU A 95 9.68 12.25 5.86
CA LEU A 95 8.71 13.31 6.14
C LEU A 95 7.59 13.30 5.11
N TYR A 96 6.45 13.84 5.52
CA TYR A 96 5.27 14.01 4.69
C TYR A 96 4.58 15.30 5.13
N LEU A 97 4.50 16.26 4.23
CA LEU A 97 4.13 17.64 4.51
C LEU A 97 3.05 18.09 3.54
N LEU A 98 2.10 18.88 4.02
CA LEU A 98 1.19 19.60 3.14
C LEU A 98 1.94 20.73 2.44
N TRP A 99 1.69 20.86 1.15
CA TRP A 99 2.11 21.95 0.30
C TRP A 99 0.93 22.86 -0.01
N PRO A 100 1.11 24.19 0.03
CA PRO A 100 2.36 24.94 0.23
C PRO A 100 2.73 25.22 1.70
N GLU A 101 1.90 24.81 2.66
CA GLU A 101 2.01 25.24 4.06
C GLU A 101 3.23 24.66 4.79
N MET A 102 3.82 23.60 4.27
CA MET A 102 4.91 22.82 4.85
C MET A 102 4.60 22.32 6.27
N THR A 103 3.33 21.92 6.49
CA THR A 103 2.82 21.46 7.79
C THR A 103 2.60 19.95 7.83
N GLY A 104 2.75 19.36 9.03
CA GLY A 104 2.50 17.95 9.27
C GLY A 104 1.01 17.61 9.39
N TYR A 105 0.72 16.36 9.75
CA TYR A 105 -0.66 15.91 9.91
C TYR A 105 -1.41 16.68 11.03
N SER A 106 -2.67 16.98 10.76
CA SER A 106 -3.64 17.49 11.73
C SER A 106 -5.04 16.94 11.42
N SER A 107 -5.90 16.82 12.43
CA SER A 107 -7.28 16.36 12.26
C SER A 107 -8.09 17.23 11.31
N GLY A 108 -7.86 18.55 11.31
CA GLY A 108 -8.56 19.50 10.43
C GLY A 108 -8.26 19.27 8.95
N GLU A 109 -7.01 18.93 8.62
CA GLU A 109 -6.55 18.73 7.24
C GLU A 109 -6.50 17.26 6.82
N ARG A 110 -7.07 16.35 7.62
CA ARG A 110 -7.05 14.89 7.39
C ARG A 110 -7.44 14.48 5.97
N ARG A 111 -8.44 15.15 5.37
CA ARG A 111 -8.88 14.88 4.00
C ARG A 111 -7.75 15.02 2.97
N ARG A 112 -6.83 15.98 3.16
CA ARG A 112 -5.70 16.18 2.24
C ARG A 112 -4.62 15.09 2.36
N PHE A 113 -4.58 14.36 3.48
CA PHE A 113 -3.69 13.22 3.67
C PHE A 113 -4.30 11.90 3.19
N ASP A 114 -5.61 11.72 3.37
CA ASP A 114 -6.31 10.47 3.08
C ASP A 114 -6.88 10.39 1.64
N ASP A 115 -7.15 11.53 1.00
CA ASP A 115 -7.81 11.58 -0.32
C ASP A 115 -6.80 11.58 -1.48
N LEU A 116 -6.87 10.52 -2.30
CA LEU A 116 -6.06 10.38 -3.51
C LEU A 116 -6.35 11.45 -4.56
N ALA A 117 -7.54 12.07 -4.56
CA ALA A 117 -7.86 13.17 -5.46
C ALA A 117 -7.18 14.50 -5.05
N LEU A 118 -6.78 14.62 -3.78
CA LEU A 118 -6.12 15.81 -3.22
C LEU A 118 -4.61 15.60 -2.99
N SER A 119 -4.06 14.49 -3.48
CA SER A 119 -2.65 14.11 -3.27
C SER A 119 -1.65 15.10 -3.87
N GLN A 120 -2.07 15.98 -4.78
CA GLN A 120 -1.24 17.04 -5.35
C GLN A 120 -0.71 18.05 -4.30
N SER A 121 -1.31 18.07 -3.11
CA SER A 121 -0.91 18.93 -2.01
C SER A 121 -0.02 18.24 -0.99
N LEU A 122 0.45 17.01 -1.21
CA LEU A 122 1.26 16.28 -0.25
C LEU A 122 2.67 16.02 -0.80
N VAL A 123 3.68 16.50 -0.09
CA VAL A 123 5.09 16.35 -0.45
C VAL A 123 5.74 15.35 0.49
N PHE A 124 6.40 14.37 -0.10
CA PHE A 124 7.19 13.38 0.62
C PHE A 124 8.67 13.74 0.50
N LEU A 125 9.35 13.85 1.65
CA LEU A 125 10.78 14.14 1.68
C LEU A 125 11.49 13.01 2.42
N GLN A 126 12.59 12.53 1.87
CA GLN A 126 13.50 11.62 2.56
C GLN A 126 14.83 12.35 2.74
N ILE A 127 15.27 12.48 3.99
CA ILE A 127 16.57 13.05 4.33
C ILE A 127 17.43 11.91 4.84
N SER A 128 18.57 11.66 4.21
CA SER A 128 19.49 10.59 4.56
C SER A 128 20.93 11.06 4.58
N GLN A 129 21.78 10.34 5.30
CA GLN A 129 23.21 10.63 5.30
C GLN A 129 23.78 10.51 3.87
N SER A 130 24.55 11.51 3.44
CA SER A 130 25.28 11.40 2.17
C SER A 130 26.35 10.34 2.28
N THR A 131 26.22 9.27 1.50
CA THR A 131 27.19 8.17 1.43
C THR A 131 28.29 8.42 0.39
N MET A 132 28.21 9.50 -0.40
CA MET A 132 29.28 9.92 -1.32
C MET A 132 29.75 11.35 -1.03
N SER A 133 31.06 11.48 -0.82
CA SER A 133 31.75 12.75 -0.48
C SER A 133 31.89 13.73 -1.65
N LYS A 134 31.35 13.45 -2.84
CA LYS A 134 31.41 14.35 -4.00
C LYS A 134 30.01 14.67 -4.48
N ASP A 135 29.57 15.83 -4.04
CA ASP A 135 28.75 16.76 -4.78
C ASP A 135 28.52 16.39 -6.26
N MET A 136 27.36 15.80 -6.55
CA MET A 136 26.88 15.63 -7.92
C MET A 136 26.42 16.97 -8.52
N SER A 137 26.30 18.05 -7.74
CA SER A 137 25.98 19.38 -8.27
C SER A 137 27.14 19.95 -9.11
N GLY A 138 28.40 19.65 -8.76
CA GLY A 138 29.57 19.94 -9.60
C GLY A 138 29.60 19.21 -10.95
N ARG A 139 28.70 18.24 -11.20
CA ARG A 139 28.54 17.57 -12.51
C ARG A 139 27.43 18.16 -13.38
N VAL A 140 26.68 19.14 -12.87
CA VAL A 140 25.61 19.78 -13.65
C VAL A 140 26.21 20.71 -14.70
N GLU A 141 27.13 21.58 -14.29
CA GLU A 141 27.82 22.55 -15.16
C GLU A 141 28.50 21.91 -16.40
N PRO A 142 29.23 20.77 -16.29
CA PRO A 142 29.97 20.23 -17.43
C PRO A 142 29.12 19.36 -18.36
N ILE A 143 28.04 18.73 -17.88
CA ILE A 143 27.28 17.72 -18.62
C ILE A 143 26.00 18.30 -19.24
N TYR A 144 25.35 19.26 -18.57
CA TYR A 144 24.02 19.73 -18.96
C TYR A 144 24.00 21.13 -19.58
N ARG A 145 25.11 21.89 -19.54
CA ARG A 145 25.16 23.23 -20.16
C ARG A 145 24.80 23.19 -21.64
N GLY A 146 25.31 22.20 -22.39
CA GLY A 146 24.99 22.03 -23.82
C GLY A 146 23.55 21.58 -24.12
N LEU A 147 22.75 21.19 -23.11
CA LEU A 147 21.34 20.84 -23.27
C LEU A 147 20.40 21.99 -22.87
N LEU A 148 20.91 23.02 -22.21
CA LEU A 148 20.17 24.17 -21.68
C LEU A 148 20.38 25.43 -22.51
N GLU A 149 21.41 25.48 -23.35
CA GLU A 149 21.60 26.54 -24.33
C GLU A 149 20.65 26.31 -25.52
N PRO A 150 19.77 27.26 -25.85
CA PRO A 150 19.02 27.21 -27.10
C PRO A 150 20.01 27.36 -28.26
N GLU A 151 19.90 26.49 -29.26
CA GLU A 151 20.55 26.66 -30.57
C GLU A 151 20.15 28.05 -31.11
N ILE A 152 21.13 28.96 -31.23
CA ILE A 152 20.97 30.28 -31.86
C ILE A 152 21.37 30.18 -33.33
#